data_AF-A0A4R0JQQ6-F1
#
_entry.id   AF-A0A4R0JQQ6-F1
#
_cell.length_a   1.000
_cell.length_b   1.000
_cell.length_c   1.000
_cell.angle_alpha   90.00
_cell.angle_beta   90.00
_cell.angle_gamma   90.00
#
_symmetry.space_group_name_H-M   'P 1'
#
loop_
_entity.id
_entity.type
_entity.pdbx_description
1 polymer ?
#
loop_
_entity_poly.entity_id
_entity_poly.type
_entity_poly.pdbx_seq_one_letter_code
_entity_poly.pdbx_strand_id
1 'polypeptide(L)'
;MNRSAVTVVPISNTFRSRGHTFPATSEHTPELRHGPAWPDDGAVTGFRSAVEVSRGFYAEVIRPVVEVPHAAGLLGWGSDVLGYDTERSMDHGWGPRLHVFVDDVEPVRAAIERNLPEEYDGHAVRFGWDAHEPTHHITVTTLSGWLVDHLGFDAGKGVGLEDWMVTPQQQLLGVVAGAVYADDGRLEPVRAALQWYPDELWRWLLTCQWSRIAQEEPFVQRTHQVGDELGSRVVATRLVRDLMRLGLLQARAYAPYTKWLGTAFARLGHADGLDRVLAEVLAAGDHADRERALTTAYGLVARRHNALGITPEVDPSPRQFHDRPALVLGAERFVDACQATVTDPRVRALGMFGAIDQFADNTDLLSNPSAYRKLIGAFRPPAGA
;
A
#
# COMPACT_ATOMS: atom_id res chain seq x y z
N MET A 1 1.16 40.03 17.15
CA MET A 1 0.05 39.43 16.39
C MET A 1 0.59 38.21 15.65
N ASN A 2 0.18 37.04 16.12
CA ASN A 2 0.68 35.71 15.75
C ASN A 2 0.52 35.42 14.25
N ARG A 3 1.59 34.93 13.62
CA ARG A 3 1.54 34.14 12.39
C ARG A 3 2.04 32.73 12.74
N SER A 4 1.12 31.79 12.86
CA SER A 4 1.45 30.36 12.92
C SER A 4 1.71 29.88 11.50
N ALA A 5 2.95 29.47 11.22
CA ALA A 5 3.31 28.74 10.01
C ALA A 5 3.33 27.25 10.36
N VAL A 6 2.34 26.51 9.84
CA VAL A 6 2.35 25.05 9.82
C VAL A 6 3.12 24.65 8.57
N THR A 7 4.29 24.06 8.77
CA THR A 7 5.15 23.54 7.70
C THR A 7 4.74 22.11 7.39
N VAL A 8 3.90 21.92 6.38
CA VAL A 8 3.69 20.63 5.72
C VAL A 8 4.74 20.52 4.61
N VAL A 9 5.72 19.63 4.75
CA VAL A 9 6.71 19.35 3.71
C VAL A 9 6.29 18.11 2.93
N PRO A 10 5.97 18.21 1.63
CA PRO A 10 5.81 17.05 0.77
C PRO A 10 7.18 16.43 0.45
N ILE A 11 7.23 15.10 0.32
CA ILE A 11 8.36 14.38 -0.30
C ILE A 11 8.44 14.85 -1.76
N SER A 12 9.33 15.80 -2.06
CA SER A 12 9.57 16.26 -3.43
C SER A 12 10.80 15.58 -4.03
N ASN A 13 10.56 14.63 -4.94
CA ASN A 13 11.58 14.17 -5.89
C ASN A 13 11.81 15.27 -6.95
N THR A 14 12.86 16.08 -6.80
CA THR A 14 13.31 16.97 -7.87
C THR A 14 14.63 16.49 -8.46
N PHE A 15 14.56 15.74 -9.56
CA PHE A 15 15.66 15.56 -10.50
C PHE A 15 15.86 16.88 -11.25
N ARG A 16 16.96 17.61 -10.98
CA ARG A 16 17.39 18.72 -11.85
C ARG A 16 18.26 18.17 -12.96
N SER A 17 17.76 18.23 -14.19
CA SER A 17 18.53 18.01 -15.41
C SER A 17 19.60 19.09 -15.57
N ARG A 18 20.88 18.72 -15.60
CA ARG A 18 21.93 19.53 -16.21
C ARG A 18 22.36 18.86 -17.51
N GLY A 19 22.14 19.57 -18.62
CA GLY A 19 22.56 19.16 -19.94
C GLY A 19 24.07 19.16 -20.07
N HIS A 20 24.61 18.06 -20.57
CA HIS A 20 25.93 18.00 -21.17
C HIS A 20 25.80 17.30 -22.51
N THR A 21 26.02 18.07 -23.58
CA THR A 21 26.25 17.59 -24.94
C THR A 21 27.65 16.98 -25.04
N PHE A 22 27.75 15.77 -25.59
CA PHE A 22 29.03 15.21 -26.06
C PHE A 22 28.86 14.60 -27.46
N PRO A 23 29.89 14.70 -28.33
CA PRO A 23 29.79 14.38 -29.75
C PRO A 23 29.95 12.88 -30.03
N ALA A 24 29.45 12.46 -31.19
CA ALA A 24 29.55 11.10 -31.71
C ALA A 24 30.92 10.84 -32.33
N THR A 25 31.52 9.67 -32.04
CA THR A 25 32.36 8.89 -32.97
C THR A 25 32.59 7.45 -32.52
N SER A 26 32.49 6.57 -33.52
CA SER A 26 33.16 5.28 -33.77
C SER A 26 32.89 4.03 -32.91
N GLU A 27 32.53 2.99 -33.67
CA GLU A 27 32.44 1.55 -33.43
C GLU A 27 33.49 0.97 -32.46
N HIS A 28 33.00 0.31 -31.41
CA HIS A 28 33.66 -0.84 -30.79
C HIS A 28 32.62 -1.69 -30.04
N THR A 29 32.52 -2.96 -30.42
CA THR A 29 31.75 -4.00 -29.72
C THR A 29 32.37 -4.24 -28.34
N PRO A 30 31.66 -4.09 -27.20
CA PRO A 30 32.20 -4.46 -25.91
C PRO A 30 31.82 -5.91 -25.56
N GLU A 31 32.85 -6.71 -25.29
CA GLU A 31 32.74 -7.98 -24.58
C GLU A 31 32.04 -7.78 -23.23
N LEU A 32 31.15 -8.72 -22.88
CA LEU A 32 30.47 -8.78 -21.58
C LEU A 32 31.50 -8.96 -20.46
N ARG A 33 31.95 -7.84 -19.88
CA ARG A 33 32.66 -7.85 -18.60
C ARG A 33 31.65 -8.16 -17.51
N HIS A 34 31.83 -9.30 -16.86
CA HIS A 34 31.21 -9.60 -15.58
C HIS A 34 31.43 -8.40 -14.64
N GLY A 35 30.33 -7.74 -14.24
CA GLY A 35 30.36 -6.71 -13.22
C GLY A 35 30.93 -7.28 -11.91
N PRO A 36 31.42 -6.42 -10.99
CA PRO A 36 31.95 -6.89 -9.72
C PRO A 36 30.86 -7.69 -9.01
N ALA A 37 31.22 -8.89 -8.56
CA ALA A 37 30.39 -9.68 -7.66
C ALA A 37 30.03 -8.78 -6.47
N TRP A 38 28.73 -8.68 -6.18
CA TRP A 38 28.25 -8.09 -4.94
C TRP A 38 28.91 -8.88 -3.80
N PRO A 39 29.53 -8.21 -2.81
CA PRO A 39 30.11 -8.93 -1.69
C PRO A 39 29.03 -9.79 -1.06
N ASP A 40 29.41 -11.04 -0.83
CA ASP A 40 28.67 -12.04 -0.07
C ASP A 40 28.01 -11.38 1.14
N ASP A 41 26.69 -11.54 1.29
CA ASP A 41 25.90 -11.06 2.43
C ASP A 41 26.48 -11.73 3.68
N GLY A 42 27.49 -11.09 4.26
CA GLY A 42 27.97 -11.41 5.58
C GLY A 42 26.78 -11.20 6.50
N ALA A 43 26.16 -12.29 6.93
CA ALA A 43 25.14 -12.28 7.95
C ALA A 43 25.76 -11.64 9.20
N VAL A 44 25.54 -10.33 9.36
CA VAL A 44 25.76 -9.65 10.61
C VAL A 44 24.73 -10.24 11.56
N THR A 45 25.22 -11.05 12.49
CA THR A 45 24.44 -11.42 13.67
C THR A 45 24.20 -10.13 14.46
N GLY A 46 23.07 -9.45 14.25
CA GLY A 46 22.81 -8.19 14.96
C GLY A 46 21.64 -7.31 14.50
N PHE A 47 21.02 -7.53 13.34
CA PHE A 47 19.86 -6.71 12.94
C PHE A 47 18.67 -6.93 13.88
N ARG A 48 18.17 -5.85 14.48
CA ARG A 48 16.90 -5.80 15.21
C ARG A 48 15.91 -5.00 14.39
N SER A 49 14.64 -5.42 14.38
CA SER A 49 13.60 -4.64 13.70
C SER A 49 13.35 -3.31 14.43
N ALA A 50 12.92 -2.28 13.70
CA ALA A 50 12.58 -1.00 14.32
C ALA A 50 11.39 -1.13 15.30
N VAL A 51 10.52 -2.13 15.13
CA VAL A 51 9.47 -2.46 16.10
C VAL A 51 10.07 -2.89 17.45
N GLU A 52 11.11 -3.73 17.43
CA GLU A 52 11.77 -4.19 18.66
C GLU A 52 12.55 -3.05 19.33
N VAL A 53 13.32 -2.29 18.55
CA VAL A 53 14.08 -1.13 19.04
C VAL A 53 13.13 -0.10 19.65
N SER A 54 12.06 0.27 18.94
CA SER A 54 11.10 1.28 19.40
C SER A 54 10.26 0.81 20.60
N ARG A 55 10.00 -0.50 20.74
CA ARG A 55 9.32 -1.06 21.91
C ARG A 55 10.20 -0.94 23.16
N GLY A 56 11.47 -1.30 23.07
CA GLY A 56 12.43 -1.13 24.16
C GLY A 56 12.58 0.35 24.53
N PHE A 57 12.78 1.19 23.51
CA PHE A 57 12.92 2.63 23.68
C PHE A 57 11.70 3.26 24.36
N TYR A 58 10.49 2.83 23.97
CA TYR A 58 9.28 3.24 24.68
C TYR A 58 9.31 2.82 26.16
N ALA A 59 9.57 1.54 26.45
CA ALA A 59 9.52 1.02 27.81
C ALA A 59 10.56 1.66 28.75
N GLU A 60 11.76 1.89 28.24
CA GLU A 60 12.93 2.27 29.05
C GLU A 60 13.15 3.78 29.10
N VAL A 61 12.80 4.51 28.03
CA VAL A 61 13.09 5.96 27.90
C VAL A 61 11.81 6.79 27.96
N ILE A 62 10.78 6.44 27.18
CA ILE A 62 9.60 7.29 27.02
C ILE A 62 8.57 7.08 28.14
N ARG A 63 8.24 5.84 28.46
CA ARG A 63 7.21 5.51 29.46
C ARG A 63 7.48 6.14 30.83
N PRO A 64 8.72 6.18 31.35
CA PRO A 64 9.01 6.79 32.65
C PRO A 64 8.82 8.31 32.69
N VAL A 65 8.91 9.00 31.55
CA VAL A 65 8.81 10.48 31.48
C VAL A 65 7.40 10.98 31.13
N VAL A 66 6.52 10.10 30.62
CA VAL A 66 5.12 10.42 30.32
C VAL A 66 4.24 9.97 31.49
N GLU A 67 3.99 10.89 32.42
CA GLU A 67 3.22 10.67 33.67
C GLU A 67 1.71 10.90 33.54
N VAL A 68 1.20 10.99 32.30
CA VAL A 68 -0.23 11.20 32.00
C VAL A 68 -0.80 10.02 31.22
N PRO A 69 -2.13 9.80 31.23
CA PRO A 69 -2.78 8.87 30.31
C PRO A 69 -2.41 9.21 28.86
N HIS A 70 -2.02 8.19 28.10
CA HIS A 70 -1.57 8.34 26.72
C HIS A 70 -1.70 7.04 25.94
N ALA A 71 -1.68 7.16 24.61
CA ALA A 71 -1.38 6.07 23.70
C ALA A 71 -0.02 6.29 23.05
N ALA A 72 0.69 5.21 22.73
CA ALA A 72 1.99 5.28 22.06
C ALA A 72 2.22 4.08 21.13
N GLY A 73 2.89 4.31 20.00
CA GLY A 73 3.18 3.26 19.04
C GLY A 73 4.07 3.69 17.87
N LEU A 74 4.61 2.71 17.15
CA LEU A 74 5.27 2.92 15.86
C LEU A 74 4.19 2.81 14.77
N LEU A 75 3.68 3.97 14.34
CA LEU A 75 2.58 4.14 13.40
C LEU A 75 2.99 5.03 12.23
N GLY A 76 2.14 5.12 11.22
CA GLY A 76 2.29 6.00 10.08
C GLY A 76 3.07 5.35 8.93
N TRP A 77 4.06 6.07 8.41
CA TRP A 77 4.81 5.67 7.23
C TRP A 77 5.98 4.76 7.58
N GLY A 78 6.46 4.00 6.59
CA GLY A 78 7.72 3.26 6.66
C GLY A 78 7.55 1.74 6.56
N SER A 79 8.58 1.06 6.06
CA SER A 79 8.61 -0.41 6.01
C SER A 79 8.69 -1.04 7.40
N ASP A 80 9.33 -0.35 8.34
CA ASP A 80 9.43 -0.71 9.74
C ASP A 80 8.06 -0.85 10.41
N VAL A 81 7.13 0.06 10.12
CA VAL A 81 5.74 -0.01 10.62
C VAL A 81 5.06 -1.33 10.20
N LEU A 82 5.42 -1.88 9.04
CA LEU A 82 4.84 -3.11 8.47
C LEU A 82 5.68 -4.37 8.80
N GLY A 83 6.81 -4.21 9.49
CA GLY A 83 7.80 -5.27 9.71
C GLY A 83 8.39 -5.80 8.39
N TYR A 84 8.59 -4.93 7.41
CA TYR A 84 9.29 -5.20 6.16
C TYR A 84 10.70 -4.61 6.15
N ASP A 85 11.13 -3.98 7.24
CA ASP A 85 12.46 -3.41 7.35
C ASP A 85 13.53 -4.50 7.34
N THR A 86 14.66 -4.12 6.77
CA THR A 86 15.87 -4.90 6.65
C THR A 86 17.03 -4.03 7.10
N GLU A 87 18.23 -4.60 7.22
CA GLU A 87 19.45 -3.83 7.53
C GLU A 87 19.63 -2.63 6.61
N ARG A 88 19.35 -2.79 5.30
CA ARG A 88 19.40 -1.67 4.34
C ARG A 88 18.43 -0.54 4.69
N SER A 89 17.30 -0.82 5.34
CA SER A 89 16.31 0.22 5.68
C SER A 89 16.80 1.20 6.74
N MET A 90 17.89 0.89 7.45
CA MET A 90 18.47 1.72 8.50
C MET A 90 19.02 3.06 7.99
N ASP A 91 19.19 3.20 6.68
CA ASP A 91 19.73 4.41 6.03
C ASP A 91 18.69 5.53 5.83
N HIS A 92 17.38 5.24 5.90
CA HIS A 92 16.31 6.24 5.67
C HIS A 92 15.11 6.05 6.59
N GLY A 93 15.00 6.92 7.60
CA GLY A 93 13.77 7.02 8.41
C GLY A 93 13.54 5.86 9.39
N TRP A 94 14.59 5.11 9.72
CA TRP A 94 14.57 3.99 10.66
C TRP A 94 15.35 4.36 11.93
N GLY A 95 14.86 3.94 13.10
CA GLY A 95 15.53 4.18 14.39
C GLY A 95 14.55 4.16 15.57
N PRO A 96 14.98 4.62 16.76
CA PRO A 96 14.12 4.71 17.96
C PRO A 96 13.10 5.85 17.80
N ARG A 97 12.00 5.55 17.09
CA ARG A 97 10.96 6.53 16.73
C ARG A 97 9.58 6.01 17.08
N LEU A 98 8.68 6.91 17.44
CA LEU A 98 7.31 6.57 17.82
C LEU A 98 6.41 7.80 17.85
N HIS A 99 5.12 7.53 17.95
CA HIS A 99 4.09 8.51 18.23
C HIS A 99 3.68 8.39 19.69
N VAL A 100 3.42 9.53 20.34
CA VAL A 100 2.86 9.65 21.68
C VAL A 100 1.65 10.57 21.59
N PHE A 101 0.47 10.03 21.90
CA PHE A 101 -0.80 10.72 21.83
C PHE A 101 -1.27 11.11 23.22
N VAL A 102 -1.37 12.42 23.46
CA VAL A 102 -1.77 13.04 24.73
C VAL A 102 -2.69 14.23 24.47
N ASP A 103 -3.40 14.69 25.51
CA ASP A 103 -4.25 15.87 25.42
C ASP A 103 -3.42 17.15 25.61
N ASP A 104 -2.54 17.18 26.62
CA ASP A 104 -1.62 18.28 26.90
C ASP A 104 -0.24 18.02 26.26
N VAL A 105 -0.08 18.46 25.01
CA VAL A 105 1.09 18.15 24.17
C VAL A 105 2.40 18.77 24.67
N GLU A 106 2.42 20.08 24.94
CA GLU A 106 3.66 20.81 25.19
C GLU A 106 4.42 20.37 26.47
N PRO A 107 3.75 20.14 27.62
CA PRO A 107 4.44 19.63 28.81
C PRO A 107 5.12 18.28 28.57
N VAL A 108 4.44 17.36 27.89
CA VAL A 108 4.94 16.02 27.58
C VAL A 108 6.08 16.08 26.57
N ARG A 109 5.95 16.90 25.52
CA ARG A 109 7.01 17.14 24.54
C ARG A 109 8.28 17.66 25.20
N ALA A 110 8.15 18.67 26.06
CA ALA A 110 9.29 19.25 26.77
C ALA A 110 9.92 18.26 27.77
N ALA A 111 9.10 17.41 28.42
CA ALA A 111 9.59 16.35 29.31
C ALA A 111 10.39 15.30 28.55
N ILE A 112 9.90 14.84 27.40
CA ILE A 112 10.65 13.93 26.52
C ILE A 112 11.96 14.58 26.10
N GLU A 113 11.93 15.79 25.54
CA GLU A 113 13.13 16.45 24.99
C GLU A 113 14.28 16.55 26.01
N ARG A 114 13.97 16.87 27.28
CA ARG A 114 14.97 16.98 28.35
C ARG A 114 15.61 15.66 28.76
N ASN A 115 14.97 14.52 28.48
CA ASN A 115 15.37 13.20 28.99
C ASN A 115 15.82 12.24 27.89
N LEU A 116 15.89 12.68 26.64
CA LEU A 116 16.36 11.82 25.55
C LEU A 116 17.85 11.56 25.67
N PRO A 117 18.31 10.29 25.63
CA PRO A 117 19.72 9.97 25.53
C PRO A 117 20.24 10.32 24.14
N GLU A 118 21.57 10.38 23.99
CA GLU A 118 22.21 10.55 22.68
C GLU A 118 22.01 9.30 21.81
N GLU A 119 22.13 8.12 22.43
CA GLU A 119 22.00 6.81 21.78
C GLU A 119 21.07 5.88 22.58
N TYR A 120 20.44 4.94 21.87
CA TYR A 120 19.67 3.84 22.42
C TYR A 120 19.98 2.56 21.64
N ASP A 121 20.38 1.50 22.35
CA ASP A 121 20.68 0.19 21.76
C ASP A 121 21.72 0.26 20.61
N GLY A 122 22.72 1.14 20.74
CA GLY A 122 23.75 1.35 19.71
C GLY A 122 23.31 2.20 18.52
N HIS A 123 22.13 2.82 18.58
CA HIS A 123 21.61 3.70 17.53
C HIS A 123 21.43 5.13 18.05
N ALA A 124 21.80 6.12 17.23
CA ALA A 124 21.53 7.52 17.55
C ALA A 124 20.02 7.78 17.69
N VAL A 125 19.62 8.47 18.77
CA VAL A 125 18.22 8.89 18.96
C VAL A 125 17.88 10.05 18.03
N ARG A 126 18.87 10.93 17.79
CA ARG A 126 18.77 12.01 16.81
C ARG A 126 19.47 11.57 15.53
N PHE A 127 18.68 11.30 14.51
CA PHE A 127 19.18 10.81 13.23
C PHE A 127 18.53 11.58 12.08
N GLY A 128 19.22 11.63 10.95
CA GLY A 128 18.80 12.30 9.73
C GLY A 128 18.94 11.36 8.54
N TRP A 129 18.40 11.75 7.39
CA TRP A 129 18.57 11.04 6.12
C TRP A 129 18.46 12.05 4.98
N ASP A 130 19.16 11.78 3.88
CA ASP A 130 19.26 12.70 2.74
C ASP A 130 19.63 14.13 3.19
N ALA A 131 18.72 15.08 2.98
CA ALA A 131 18.85 16.49 3.35
C ALA A 131 18.19 16.83 4.70
N HIS A 132 17.70 15.83 5.45
CA HIS A 132 17.10 16.03 6.76
C HIS A 132 18.20 16.04 7.83
N GLU A 133 18.32 17.16 8.51
CA GLU A 133 19.21 17.31 9.66
C GLU A 133 18.85 16.32 10.78
N PRO A 134 19.83 15.85 11.57
CA PRO A 134 19.57 14.94 12.68
C PRO A 134 18.60 15.53 13.71
N THR A 135 17.48 14.84 13.94
CA THR A 135 16.47 15.18 14.95
C THR A 135 15.90 13.92 15.59
N HIS A 136 15.23 14.07 16.74
CA HIS A 136 14.52 12.95 17.35
C HIS A 136 13.18 12.77 16.64
N HIS A 137 12.91 11.56 16.12
CA HIS A 137 11.70 11.28 15.33
C HIS A 137 10.51 10.86 16.20
N ILE A 138 10.38 11.49 17.37
CA ILE A 138 9.30 11.24 18.34
C ILE A 138 8.23 12.30 18.14
N THR A 139 7.05 11.88 17.71
CA THR A 139 5.93 12.79 17.48
C THR A 139 5.02 12.81 18.69
N VAL A 140 4.98 13.94 19.40
CA VAL A 140 4.05 14.19 20.51
C VAL A 140 2.93 15.12 20.03
N THR A 141 1.70 14.62 20.01
CA THR A 141 0.53 15.33 19.46
C THR A 141 -0.78 14.78 20.03
N THR A 142 -1.92 15.34 19.65
CA THR A 142 -3.23 14.73 19.91
C THR A 142 -3.54 13.67 18.86
N LEU A 143 -4.33 12.65 19.21
CA LEU A 143 -4.73 11.63 18.23
C LEU A 143 -5.51 12.25 17.05
N SER A 144 -6.44 13.16 17.33
CA SER A 144 -7.23 13.87 16.30
C SER A 144 -6.32 14.64 15.34
N GLY A 145 -5.35 15.39 15.87
CA GLY A 145 -4.38 16.13 15.03
C GLY A 145 -3.58 15.21 14.12
N TRP A 146 -3.06 14.10 14.66
CA TRP A 146 -2.31 13.12 13.87
C TRP A 146 -3.16 12.45 12.78
N LEU A 147 -4.41 12.07 13.09
CA LEU A 147 -5.30 11.47 12.10
C LEU A 147 -5.61 12.44 10.97
N VAL A 148 -5.85 13.72 11.28
CA VAL A 148 -6.05 14.76 10.26
C VAL A 148 -4.80 14.93 9.41
N ASP A 149 -3.62 14.97 10.02
CA ASP A 149 -2.37 15.12 9.28
C ASP A 149 -2.04 13.91 8.40
N HIS A 150 -2.33 12.68 8.87
CA HIS A 150 -2.00 11.42 8.19
C HIS A 150 -3.06 10.99 7.16
N LEU A 151 -4.34 11.13 7.49
CA LEU A 151 -5.48 10.68 6.65
C LEU A 151 -6.21 11.82 5.93
N GLY A 152 -5.99 13.07 6.35
CA GLY A 152 -6.76 14.22 5.85
C GLY A 152 -8.17 14.35 6.45
N PHE A 153 -8.47 13.58 7.51
CA PHE A 153 -9.70 13.65 8.30
C PHE A 153 -9.52 12.98 9.68
N ASP A 154 -10.44 13.27 10.60
CA ASP A 154 -10.40 12.72 11.97
C ASP A 154 -11.26 11.45 12.06
N ALA A 155 -10.64 10.28 11.92
CA ALA A 155 -11.33 8.99 12.00
C ALA A 155 -11.92 8.70 13.40
N GLY A 156 -11.48 9.41 14.45
CA GLY A 156 -12.09 9.33 15.79
C GLY A 156 -13.52 9.89 15.85
N LYS A 157 -13.93 10.65 14.83
CA LYS A 157 -15.29 11.19 14.67
C LYS A 157 -16.17 10.36 13.73
N GLY A 158 -15.68 9.19 13.31
CA GLY A 158 -16.31 8.34 12.31
C GLY A 158 -15.67 8.46 10.92
N VAL A 159 -15.95 7.47 10.07
CA VAL A 159 -15.38 7.37 8.72
C VAL A 159 -16.52 7.41 7.70
N GLY A 160 -16.57 8.46 6.89
CA GLY A 160 -17.56 8.63 5.84
C GLY A 160 -17.30 7.77 4.62
N LEU A 161 -18.30 7.67 3.73
CA LEU A 161 -18.14 6.94 2.46
C LEU A 161 -17.01 7.54 1.63
N GLU A 162 -16.97 8.86 1.49
CA GLU A 162 -15.95 9.54 0.70
C GLU A 162 -14.55 9.39 1.30
N ASP A 163 -14.44 9.31 2.63
CA ASP A 163 -13.18 9.04 3.31
C ASP A 163 -12.63 7.68 2.89
N TRP A 164 -13.45 6.63 2.91
CA TRP A 164 -13.04 5.31 2.42
C TRP A 164 -12.64 5.29 0.94
N MET A 165 -13.27 6.14 0.11
CA MET A 165 -13.04 6.16 -1.33
C MET A 165 -11.76 6.86 -1.75
N VAL A 166 -11.36 7.89 -1.02
CA VAL A 166 -10.18 8.70 -1.38
C VAL A 166 -8.95 8.38 -0.55
N THR A 167 -9.08 7.68 0.58
CA THR A 167 -7.94 7.35 1.42
C THR A 167 -7.23 6.11 0.87
N PRO A 168 -5.95 6.23 0.45
CA PRO A 168 -5.19 5.10 -0.06
C PRO A 168 -4.99 4.02 1.02
N GLN A 169 -5.04 2.76 0.62
CA GLN A 169 -4.87 1.60 1.52
C GLN A 169 -3.56 1.65 2.32
N GLN A 170 -2.49 2.18 1.72
CA GLN A 170 -1.22 2.38 2.42
C GLN A 170 -1.30 3.36 3.61
N GLN A 171 -2.20 4.35 3.56
CA GLN A 171 -2.39 5.28 4.67
C GLN A 171 -3.17 4.61 5.80
N LEU A 172 -4.19 3.82 5.46
CA LEU A 172 -4.94 3.00 6.42
C LEU A 172 -4.01 2.01 7.15
N LEU A 173 -3.12 1.33 6.41
CA LEU A 173 -2.10 0.46 6.98
C LEU A 173 -1.22 1.16 8.02
N GLY A 174 -0.84 2.43 7.76
CA GLY A 174 -0.06 3.21 8.72
C GLY A 174 -0.76 3.36 10.07
N VAL A 175 -2.09 3.30 10.11
CA VAL A 175 -2.86 3.36 11.36
C VAL A 175 -3.03 1.97 12.00
N VAL A 176 -3.37 0.96 11.19
CA VAL A 176 -3.84 -0.34 11.70
C VAL A 176 -2.76 -1.42 11.82
N ALA A 177 -1.63 -1.30 11.12
CA ALA A 177 -0.59 -2.34 11.13
C ALA A 177 0.50 -2.09 12.18
N GLY A 178 0.77 -0.82 12.48
CA GLY A 178 1.86 -0.43 13.36
C GLY A 178 1.73 -0.95 14.79
N ALA A 179 2.87 -1.16 15.45
CA ALA A 179 2.93 -1.70 16.80
C ALA A 179 2.48 -0.67 17.85
N VAL A 180 1.60 -1.09 18.76
CA VAL A 180 1.14 -0.28 19.91
C VAL A 180 1.89 -0.73 21.16
N TYR A 181 2.40 0.25 21.91
CA TYR A 181 3.19 0.03 23.14
C TYR A 181 2.41 0.41 24.40
N ALA A 182 1.51 1.38 24.29
CA ALA A 182 0.49 1.69 25.28
C ALA A 182 -0.75 2.28 24.62
N ASP A 183 -1.89 2.10 25.26
CA ASP A 183 -3.15 2.71 24.86
C ASP A 183 -4.01 2.95 26.10
N ASP A 184 -4.47 4.18 26.28
CA ASP A 184 -5.44 4.56 27.32
C ASP A 184 -6.89 4.43 26.82
N GLY A 185 -7.09 3.76 25.68
CA GLY A 185 -8.39 3.50 25.06
C GLY A 185 -8.73 4.49 23.94
N ARG A 186 -7.85 5.45 23.63
CA ARG A 186 -8.08 6.41 22.54
C ARG A 186 -7.77 5.82 21.17
N LEU A 187 -6.79 4.93 21.06
CA LEU A 187 -6.30 4.44 19.77
C LEU A 187 -7.06 3.22 19.25
N GLU A 188 -7.38 2.25 20.12
CA GLU A 188 -8.09 1.03 19.73
C GLU A 188 -9.37 1.32 18.92
N PRO A 189 -10.28 2.23 19.33
CA PRO A 189 -11.56 2.36 18.64
C PRO A 189 -11.39 2.84 17.19
N VAL A 190 -10.38 3.68 16.96
CA VAL A 190 -10.00 4.16 15.63
C VAL A 190 -9.44 3.01 14.79
N ARG A 191 -8.56 2.18 15.37
CA ARG A 191 -8.01 1.02 14.67
C ARG A 191 -9.08 -0.01 14.34
N ALA A 192 -10.01 -0.27 15.25
CA ALA A 192 -11.15 -1.15 15.02
C ALA A 192 -12.04 -0.63 13.88
N ALA A 193 -12.33 0.68 13.85
CA ALA A 193 -13.10 1.31 12.78
C ALA A 193 -12.40 1.27 11.41
N LEU A 194 -11.07 1.35 11.39
CA LEU A 194 -10.26 1.32 10.17
C LEU A 194 -9.77 -0.09 9.80
N GLN A 195 -10.07 -1.11 10.61
CA GLN A 195 -9.54 -2.46 10.46
C GLN A 195 -9.87 -3.04 9.07
N TRP A 196 -11.08 -2.77 8.58
CA TRP A 196 -11.50 -3.14 7.23
C TRP A 196 -12.66 -2.27 6.73
N TYR A 197 -12.87 -2.28 5.41
CA TYR A 197 -14.01 -1.64 4.77
C TYR A 197 -15.35 -2.23 5.26
N PRO A 198 -16.42 -1.41 5.35
CA PRO A 198 -17.78 -1.92 5.49
C PRO A 198 -18.15 -2.93 4.39
N ASP A 199 -18.95 -3.95 4.70
CA ASP A 199 -19.19 -5.08 3.80
C ASP A 199 -19.80 -4.71 2.44
N GLU A 200 -20.73 -3.75 2.39
CA GLU A 200 -21.31 -3.21 1.15
C GLU A 200 -20.23 -2.59 0.25
N LEU A 201 -19.32 -1.81 0.86
CA LEU A 201 -18.24 -1.14 0.16
C LEU A 201 -17.17 -2.15 -0.30
N TRP A 202 -16.83 -3.12 0.54
CA TRP A 202 -15.91 -4.20 0.19
C TRP A 202 -16.39 -5.01 -1.03
N ARG A 203 -17.68 -5.37 -1.08
CA ARG A 203 -18.28 -6.07 -2.23
C ARG A 203 -18.28 -5.20 -3.49
N TRP A 204 -18.50 -3.90 -3.35
CA TRP A 204 -18.33 -2.95 -4.45
C TRP A 204 -16.85 -2.84 -4.92
N LEU A 205 -15.88 -2.80 -4.02
CA LEU A 205 -14.44 -2.80 -4.38
C LEU A 205 -14.04 -4.08 -5.13
N LEU A 206 -14.56 -5.24 -4.70
CA LEU A 206 -14.39 -6.51 -5.41
C LEU A 206 -15.00 -6.45 -6.81
N THR A 207 -16.19 -5.85 -6.95
CA THR A 207 -16.83 -5.60 -8.25
C THR A 207 -15.90 -4.80 -9.17
N CYS A 208 -15.38 -3.67 -8.69
CA CYS A 208 -14.48 -2.82 -9.46
C CYS A 208 -13.19 -3.56 -9.84
N GLN A 209 -12.64 -4.36 -8.92
CA GLN A 209 -11.42 -5.12 -9.20
C GLN A 209 -11.65 -6.20 -10.25
N TRP A 210 -12.77 -6.94 -10.17
CA TRP A 210 -13.17 -7.88 -11.20
C TRP A 210 -13.42 -7.21 -12.55
N SER A 211 -14.02 -6.02 -12.56
CA SER A 211 -14.25 -5.25 -13.79
C SER A 211 -12.94 -4.86 -14.47
N ARG A 212 -11.91 -4.47 -13.70
CA ARG A 212 -10.58 -4.17 -14.25
C ARG A 212 -9.97 -5.38 -14.95
N ILE A 213 -10.10 -6.56 -14.35
CA ILE A 213 -9.62 -7.81 -14.93
C ILE A 213 -10.41 -8.11 -16.21
N ALA A 214 -11.74 -8.12 -16.14
CA ALA A 214 -12.64 -8.42 -17.25
C ALA A 214 -12.35 -7.58 -18.51
N GLN A 215 -12.03 -6.29 -18.32
CA GLN A 215 -11.75 -5.36 -19.41
C GLN A 215 -10.45 -5.66 -20.15
N GLU A 216 -9.47 -6.31 -19.51
CA GLU A 216 -8.14 -6.57 -20.10
C GLU A 216 -7.90 -8.05 -20.45
N GLU A 217 -8.72 -9.02 -19.97
CA GLU A 217 -8.52 -10.45 -20.25
C GLU A 217 -8.25 -10.78 -21.73
N PRO A 218 -9.05 -10.29 -22.71
CA PRO A 218 -8.83 -10.65 -24.12
C PRO A 218 -7.63 -9.92 -24.75
N PHE A 219 -7.06 -8.90 -24.09
CA PHE A 219 -6.06 -8.03 -24.71
C PHE A 219 -4.68 -8.68 -24.84
N VAL A 220 -4.34 -9.64 -23.97
CA VAL A 220 -3.08 -10.41 -24.05
C VAL A 220 -3.02 -11.19 -25.37
N GLN A 221 -4.14 -11.81 -25.75
CA GLN A 221 -4.27 -12.51 -27.02
C GLN A 221 -4.37 -11.53 -28.20
N ARG A 222 -5.08 -10.42 -28.02
CA ARG A 222 -5.27 -9.44 -29.09
C ARG A 222 -3.96 -8.80 -29.53
N THR A 223 -3.07 -8.48 -28.60
CA THR A 223 -1.73 -7.94 -28.90
C THR A 223 -0.87 -8.99 -29.60
N HIS A 224 -0.95 -10.26 -29.20
CA HIS A 224 -0.29 -11.35 -29.91
C HIS A 224 -0.72 -11.46 -31.38
N GLN A 225 -2.02 -11.34 -31.69
CA GLN A 225 -2.51 -11.44 -33.08
C GLN A 225 -1.91 -10.42 -34.05
N VAL A 226 -1.44 -9.28 -33.54
CA VAL A 226 -0.83 -8.22 -34.34
C VAL A 226 0.70 -8.22 -34.23
N GLY A 227 1.29 -9.24 -33.59
CA GLY A 227 2.72 -9.37 -33.38
C GLY A 227 3.30 -8.46 -32.29
N ASP A 228 2.45 -7.82 -31.47
CA ASP A 228 2.88 -6.93 -30.38
C ASP A 228 3.18 -7.73 -29.09
N GLU A 229 4.33 -8.39 -29.11
CA GLU A 229 4.78 -9.21 -27.97
C GLU A 229 5.09 -8.36 -26.72
N LEU A 230 5.62 -7.15 -26.90
CA LEU A 230 5.87 -6.23 -25.79
C LEU A 230 4.55 -5.82 -25.12
N GLY A 231 3.56 -5.40 -25.91
CA GLY A 231 2.24 -5.05 -25.42
C GLY A 231 1.55 -6.22 -24.73
N SER A 232 1.69 -7.44 -25.26
CA SER A 232 1.16 -8.65 -24.61
C SER A 232 1.74 -8.87 -23.21
N ARG A 233 3.05 -8.68 -23.04
CA ARG A 233 3.72 -8.74 -21.72
C ARG A 233 3.28 -7.63 -20.77
N VAL A 234 3.12 -6.40 -21.29
CA VAL A 234 2.68 -5.26 -20.49
C VAL A 234 1.26 -5.48 -19.95
N VAL A 235 0.33 -5.92 -20.80
CA VAL A 235 -1.05 -6.24 -20.40
C VAL A 235 -1.07 -7.39 -19.39
N ALA A 236 -0.30 -8.47 -19.63
CA ALA A 236 -0.22 -9.57 -18.68
C ALA A 236 0.35 -9.14 -17.32
N THR A 237 1.34 -8.25 -17.31
CA THR A 237 1.89 -7.70 -16.05
C THR A 237 0.85 -6.88 -15.28
N ARG A 238 0.00 -6.12 -15.99
CA ARG A 238 -1.12 -5.38 -15.38
C ARG A 238 -2.16 -6.34 -14.77
N LEU A 239 -2.53 -7.39 -15.49
CA LEU A 239 -3.42 -8.44 -14.99
C LEU A 239 -2.84 -9.15 -13.76
N VAL A 240 -1.54 -9.46 -13.75
CA VAL A 240 -0.85 -10.02 -12.56
C VAL A 240 -0.98 -9.07 -11.37
N ARG A 241 -0.71 -7.76 -11.55
CA ARG A 241 -0.90 -6.74 -10.50
C ARG A 241 -2.35 -6.71 -10.00
N ASP A 242 -3.32 -6.75 -10.90
CA ASP A 242 -4.75 -6.73 -10.55
C ASP A 242 -5.22 -8.01 -9.84
N LEU A 243 -4.66 -9.17 -10.18
CA LEU A 243 -4.91 -10.43 -9.47
C LEU A 243 -4.29 -10.44 -8.08
N MET A 244 -3.10 -9.88 -7.91
CA MET A 244 -2.48 -9.73 -6.58
C MET A 244 -3.33 -8.84 -5.67
N ARG A 245 -3.80 -7.71 -6.20
CA ARG A 245 -4.69 -6.79 -5.48
C ARG A 245 -6.05 -7.42 -5.17
N LEU A 246 -6.61 -8.21 -6.09
CA LEU A 246 -7.82 -8.97 -5.84
C LEU A 246 -7.61 -10.01 -4.73
N GLY A 247 -6.49 -10.73 -4.73
CA GLY A 247 -6.15 -11.67 -3.66
C GLY A 247 -6.07 -11.00 -2.28
N LEU A 248 -5.48 -9.80 -2.20
CA LEU A 248 -5.44 -8.99 -0.97
C LEU A 248 -6.84 -8.55 -0.54
N LEU A 249 -7.68 -8.05 -1.47
CA LEU A 249 -9.07 -7.68 -1.18
C LEU A 249 -9.90 -8.88 -0.68
N GLN A 250 -9.75 -10.05 -1.29
CA GLN A 250 -10.44 -11.28 -0.88
C GLN A 250 -10.00 -11.71 0.53
N ALA A 251 -8.71 -11.57 0.85
CA ALA A 251 -8.15 -11.89 2.16
C ALA A 251 -8.39 -10.81 3.23
N ARG A 252 -9.13 -9.74 2.90
CA ARG A 252 -9.33 -8.57 3.75
C ARG A 252 -8.02 -7.94 4.26
N ALA A 253 -7.05 -7.85 3.36
CA ALA A 253 -5.74 -7.25 3.61
C ALA A 253 -5.55 -5.99 2.76
N TYR A 254 -5.11 -4.91 3.37
CA TYR A 254 -4.79 -3.68 2.66
C TYR A 254 -3.51 -3.85 1.84
N ALA A 255 -3.48 -3.28 0.64
CA ALA A 255 -2.29 -3.22 -0.20
C ALA A 255 -1.34 -2.11 0.31
N PRO A 256 -0.04 -2.40 0.48
CA PRO A 256 0.95 -1.39 0.86
C PRO A 256 1.41 -0.57 -0.37
N TYR A 257 2.40 0.31 -0.15
CA TYR A 257 3.13 0.98 -1.22
C TYR A 257 3.68 -0.01 -2.26
N THR A 258 3.75 0.41 -3.52
CA THR A 258 3.97 -0.48 -4.68
C THR A 258 5.16 -1.43 -4.53
N LYS A 259 6.26 -0.97 -3.91
CA LYS A 259 7.48 -1.78 -3.71
C LYS A 259 7.24 -3.02 -2.83
N TRP A 260 6.24 -2.97 -1.97
CA TRP A 260 5.90 -4.04 -1.02
C TRP A 260 4.66 -4.84 -1.41
N LEU A 261 4.06 -4.59 -2.58
CA LEU A 261 2.89 -5.34 -3.03
C LEU A 261 3.17 -6.85 -3.12
N GLY A 262 4.33 -7.22 -3.68
CA GLY A 262 4.79 -8.61 -3.76
C GLY A 262 4.97 -9.25 -2.39
N THR A 263 5.59 -8.53 -1.45
CA THR A 263 5.81 -9.01 -0.08
C THR A 263 4.49 -9.21 0.67
N ALA A 264 3.56 -8.26 0.60
CA ALA A 264 2.25 -8.38 1.21
C ALA A 264 1.43 -9.51 0.61
N PHE A 265 1.48 -9.66 -0.73
CA PHE A 265 0.81 -10.77 -1.41
C PHE A 265 1.36 -12.12 -0.96
N ALA A 266 2.69 -12.29 -0.98
CA ALA A 266 3.34 -13.54 -0.55
C ALA A 266 2.99 -13.93 0.90
N ARG A 267 2.81 -12.96 1.80
CA ARG A 267 2.39 -13.19 3.19
C ARG A 267 0.99 -13.79 3.33
N LEU A 268 0.12 -13.72 2.31
CA LEU A 268 -1.18 -14.38 2.33
C LEU A 268 -1.07 -15.91 2.41
N GLY A 269 0.04 -16.48 1.95
CA GLY A 269 0.20 -17.92 1.79
C GLY A 269 -0.63 -18.45 0.61
N HIS A 270 0.03 -19.08 -0.34
CA HIS A 270 -0.60 -19.57 -1.57
C HIS A 270 -0.52 -21.10 -1.66
N ALA A 271 -1.21 -21.79 -0.76
CA ALA A 271 -1.26 -23.26 -0.77
C ALA A 271 -1.85 -23.84 -2.08
N ASP A 272 -2.62 -23.03 -2.80
CA ASP A 272 -3.17 -23.32 -4.13
C ASP A 272 -2.20 -23.01 -5.28
N GLY A 273 -0.99 -22.51 -4.97
CA GLY A 273 0.09 -22.23 -5.92
C GLY A 273 -0.07 -20.95 -6.74
N LEU A 274 -0.99 -20.05 -6.38
CA LEU A 274 -1.27 -18.83 -7.15
C LEU A 274 -0.03 -17.96 -7.40
N ASP A 275 0.83 -17.78 -6.40
CA ASP A 275 2.10 -17.05 -6.52
C ASP A 275 3.01 -17.62 -7.60
N ARG A 276 3.17 -18.95 -7.65
CA ARG A 276 3.98 -19.62 -8.67
C ARG A 276 3.39 -19.46 -10.06
N VAL A 277 2.07 -19.60 -10.19
CA VAL A 277 1.38 -19.43 -11.49
C VAL A 277 1.51 -17.98 -11.98
N LEU A 278 1.40 -16.98 -11.10
CA LEU A 278 1.63 -15.58 -11.47
C LEU A 278 3.08 -15.34 -11.91
N ALA A 279 4.06 -15.99 -11.28
CA ALA A 279 5.45 -15.94 -11.74
C ALA A 279 5.63 -16.59 -13.12
N GLU A 280 4.93 -17.70 -13.40
CA GLU A 280 4.91 -18.35 -14.72
C GLU A 280 4.35 -17.42 -15.81
N VAL A 281 3.30 -16.63 -15.52
CA VAL A 281 2.78 -15.60 -16.45
C VAL A 281 3.87 -14.63 -16.86
N LEU A 282 4.65 -14.13 -15.89
CA LEU A 282 5.71 -13.15 -16.13
C LEU A 282 6.94 -13.75 -16.82
N ALA A 283 7.22 -15.04 -16.58
CA ALA A 283 8.33 -15.77 -17.20
C ALA A 283 8.01 -16.27 -18.61
N ALA A 284 6.74 -16.32 -19.01
CA ALA A 284 6.30 -16.88 -20.28
C ALA A 284 6.95 -16.18 -21.49
N GLY A 285 7.70 -16.97 -22.27
CA GLY A 285 8.42 -16.50 -23.45
C GLY A 285 7.53 -16.31 -24.69
N ASP A 286 6.38 -16.95 -24.73
CA ASP A 286 5.40 -16.87 -25.81
C ASP A 286 3.96 -16.69 -25.31
N HIS A 287 3.06 -16.43 -26.25
CA HIS A 287 1.64 -16.21 -25.99
C HIS A 287 0.94 -17.45 -25.39
N ALA A 288 1.24 -18.65 -25.89
CA ALA A 288 0.52 -19.84 -25.49
C ALA A 288 0.79 -20.16 -24.02
N ASP A 289 2.04 -20.03 -23.58
CA ASP A 289 2.44 -20.24 -22.19
C ASP A 289 1.81 -19.19 -21.27
N ARG A 290 1.81 -17.93 -21.71
CA ARG A 290 1.20 -16.80 -20.99
C ARG A 290 -0.30 -16.97 -20.80
N GLU A 291 -1.03 -17.35 -21.84
CA GLU A 291 -2.49 -17.54 -21.79
C GLU A 291 -2.86 -18.72 -20.86
N ARG A 292 -2.12 -19.83 -20.92
CA ARG A 292 -2.34 -20.97 -20.02
C ARG A 292 -2.09 -20.62 -18.55
N ALA A 293 -1.01 -19.89 -18.27
CA ALA A 293 -0.72 -19.45 -16.90
C ALA A 293 -1.76 -18.44 -16.39
N LEU A 294 -2.17 -17.47 -17.22
CA LEU A 294 -3.20 -16.49 -16.84
C LEU A 294 -4.54 -17.16 -16.54
N THR A 295 -5.00 -18.04 -17.41
CA THR A 295 -6.29 -18.73 -17.23
C THR A 295 -6.27 -19.67 -16.01
N THR A 296 -5.12 -20.26 -15.70
CA THR A 296 -4.91 -20.99 -14.44
C THR A 296 -5.02 -20.07 -13.23
N ALA A 297 -4.36 -18.91 -13.25
CA ALA A 297 -4.41 -17.92 -12.17
C ALA A 297 -5.83 -17.38 -11.96
N TYR A 298 -6.55 -17.10 -13.04
CA TYR A 298 -7.95 -16.68 -12.98
C TYR A 298 -8.83 -17.72 -12.27
N GLY A 299 -8.72 -18.99 -12.64
CA GLY A 299 -9.49 -20.06 -12.01
C GLY A 299 -9.19 -20.21 -10.52
N LEU A 300 -7.93 -19.99 -10.11
CA LEU A 300 -7.54 -20.00 -8.68
C LEU A 300 -8.21 -18.87 -7.91
N VAL A 301 -8.12 -17.63 -8.40
CA VAL A 301 -8.71 -16.46 -7.74
C VAL A 301 -10.25 -16.50 -7.77
N ALA A 302 -10.84 -17.08 -8.81
CA ALA A 302 -12.27 -17.35 -8.91
C ALA A 302 -12.76 -18.35 -7.84
N ARG A 303 -12.01 -19.43 -7.61
CA ARG A 303 -12.32 -20.38 -6.52
C ARG A 303 -12.17 -19.73 -5.14
N ARG A 304 -11.15 -18.89 -4.95
CA ARG A 304 -11.01 -18.10 -3.71
C ARG A 304 -12.21 -17.18 -3.50
N HIS A 305 -12.71 -16.53 -4.56
CA HIS A 305 -13.93 -15.72 -4.49
C HIS A 305 -15.14 -16.53 -4.04
N ASN A 306 -15.41 -17.68 -4.68
CA ASN A 306 -16.54 -18.54 -4.29
C ASN A 306 -16.42 -19.01 -2.82
N ALA A 307 -15.20 -19.30 -2.36
CA ALA A 307 -14.95 -19.71 -0.97
C ALA A 307 -15.27 -18.60 0.06
N LEU A 308 -15.36 -17.33 -0.34
CA LEU A 308 -15.80 -16.25 0.54
C LEU A 308 -17.30 -16.33 0.89
N GLY A 309 -18.12 -17.02 0.07
CA GLY A 309 -19.55 -17.15 0.31
C GLY A 309 -20.35 -15.84 0.23
N ILE A 310 -19.79 -14.81 -0.43
CA ILE A 310 -20.38 -13.46 -0.52
C ILE A 310 -21.32 -13.26 -1.72
N THR A 311 -21.35 -14.22 -2.65
CA THR A 311 -22.23 -14.26 -3.82
C THR A 311 -22.72 -15.70 -4.02
N PRO A 312 -23.77 -15.94 -4.84
CA PRO A 312 -23.99 -17.26 -5.42
C PRO A 312 -22.72 -17.78 -6.11
N GLU A 313 -22.55 -19.10 -6.17
CA GLU A 313 -21.39 -19.71 -6.81
C GLU A 313 -21.32 -19.34 -8.29
N VAL A 314 -20.15 -18.86 -8.73
CA VAL A 314 -19.89 -18.52 -10.13
C VAL A 314 -18.90 -19.53 -10.71
N ASP A 315 -19.22 -20.10 -11.88
CA ASP A 315 -18.38 -21.10 -12.53
C ASP A 315 -16.95 -20.56 -12.79
N PRO A 316 -15.90 -21.15 -12.15
CA PRO A 316 -14.53 -20.67 -12.21
C PRO A 316 -13.75 -21.14 -13.44
N SER A 317 -14.38 -21.87 -14.37
CA SER A 317 -13.70 -22.42 -15.55
C SER A 317 -13.49 -21.37 -16.66
N PRO A 318 -12.29 -21.33 -17.29
CA PRO A 318 -12.04 -20.52 -18.47
C PRO A 318 -12.92 -20.90 -19.67
N ARG A 319 -13.12 -19.95 -20.59
CA ARG A 319 -13.95 -20.08 -21.80
C ARG A 319 -13.44 -19.16 -22.90
N GLN A 320 -13.91 -19.39 -24.12
CA GLN A 320 -13.62 -18.49 -25.23
C GLN A 320 -14.31 -17.14 -25.02
N PHE A 321 -13.61 -16.06 -25.38
CA PHE A 321 -14.17 -14.71 -25.35
C PHE A 321 -15.09 -14.50 -26.56
N HIS A 322 -16.39 -14.80 -26.39
CA HIS A 322 -17.36 -14.85 -27.49
C HIS A 322 -16.84 -15.76 -28.62
N ASP A 323 -16.89 -15.30 -29.88
CA ASP A 323 -16.37 -16.02 -31.04
C ASP A 323 -14.87 -15.76 -31.28
N ARG A 324 -14.14 -15.20 -30.30
CA ARG A 324 -12.71 -14.92 -30.41
C ARG A 324 -11.87 -16.08 -29.87
N PRO A 325 -10.65 -16.27 -30.40
CA PRO A 325 -9.75 -17.34 -29.95
C PRO A 325 -9.17 -17.13 -28.54
N ALA A 326 -9.33 -15.96 -27.93
CA ALA A 326 -8.81 -15.67 -26.59
C ALA A 326 -9.52 -16.53 -25.53
N LEU A 327 -8.74 -17.15 -24.65
CA LEU A 327 -9.25 -17.88 -23.48
C LEU A 327 -9.25 -16.94 -22.26
N VAL A 328 -10.43 -16.75 -21.67
CA VAL A 328 -10.67 -15.82 -20.56
C VAL A 328 -11.44 -16.51 -19.44
N LEU A 329 -11.45 -15.94 -18.23
CA LEU A 329 -12.38 -16.35 -17.19
C LEU A 329 -13.82 -15.96 -17.55
N GLY A 330 -13.99 -14.82 -18.22
CA GLY A 330 -15.28 -14.14 -18.30
C GLY A 330 -15.60 -13.53 -16.95
N ALA A 331 -14.68 -12.71 -16.45
CA ALA A 331 -14.72 -12.09 -15.12
C ALA A 331 -15.93 -11.16 -14.92
N GLU A 332 -16.57 -10.70 -16.00
CA GLU A 332 -17.87 -10.00 -15.97
C GLU A 332 -18.95 -10.74 -15.16
N ARG A 333 -18.92 -12.08 -15.14
CA ARG A 333 -19.87 -12.87 -14.34
C ARG A 333 -19.66 -12.69 -12.83
N PHE A 334 -18.42 -12.45 -12.41
CA PHE A 334 -18.09 -12.10 -11.03
C PHE A 334 -18.45 -10.64 -10.72
N VAL A 335 -18.34 -9.74 -11.70
CA VAL A 335 -18.83 -8.36 -11.61
C VAL A 335 -20.33 -8.37 -11.32
N ASP A 336 -21.12 -9.04 -12.16
CA ASP A 336 -22.58 -9.12 -12.03
C ASP A 336 -22.99 -9.75 -10.69
N ALA A 337 -22.33 -10.85 -10.31
CA ALA A 337 -22.59 -11.53 -9.04
C ALA A 337 -22.31 -10.62 -7.84
N CYS A 338 -21.22 -9.85 -7.84
CA CYS A 338 -20.93 -8.91 -6.75
C CYS A 338 -21.92 -7.74 -6.73
N GLN A 339 -22.21 -7.13 -7.88
CA GLN A 339 -23.14 -6.00 -7.98
C GLN A 339 -24.53 -6.34 -7.46
N ALA A 340 -25.01 -7.55 -7.75
CA ALA A 340 -26.32 -8.02 -7.29
C ALA A 340 -26.44 -8.07 -5.75
N THR A 341 -25.31 -8.09 -5.04
CA THR A 341 -25.29 -8.15 -3.57
C THR A 341 -25.13 -6.79 -2.90
N VAL A 342 -24.81 -5.74 -3.65
CA VAL A 342 -24.70 -4.38 -3.13
C VAL A 342 -26.09 -3.75 -3.11
N THR A 343 -26.56 -3.41 -1.91
CA THR A 343 -27.93 -2.95 -1.67
C THR A 343 -28.00 -1.50 -1.19
N ASP A 344 -26.93 -0.95 -0.58
CA ASP A 344 -26.91 0.46 -0.15
C ASP A 344 -27.03 1.39 -1.39
N PRO A 345 -28.08 2.22 -1.51
CA PRO A 345 -28.27 3.10 -2.66
C PRO A 345 -27.09 4.06 -2.89
N ARG A 346 -26.40 4.49 -1.84
CA ARG A 346 -25.25 5.39 -1.93
C ARG A 346 -24.05 4.68 -2.56
N VAL A 347 -23.84 3.41 -2.21
CA VAL A 347 -22.76 2.58 -2.80
C VAL A 347 -23.11 2.21 -4.24
N ARG A 348 -24.36 1.87 -4.53
CA ARG A 348 -24.84 1.58 -5.90
C ARG A 348 -24.71 2.77 -6.85
N ALA A 349 -24.75 3.99 -6.33
CA ALA A 349 -24.59 5.22 -7.12
C ALA A 349 -23.12 5.52 -7.48
N LEU A 350 -22.15 4.80 -6.89
CA LEU A 350 -20.74 4.99 -7.19
C LEU A 350 -20.39 4.48 -8.60
N GLY A 351 -19.51 5.20 -9.30
CA GLY A 351 -19.04 4.79 -10.63
C GLY A 351 -18.10 3.59 -10.59
N MET A 352 -18.08 2.79 -11.66
CA MET A 352 -17.30 1.54 -11.74
C MET A 352 -15.77 1.70 -11.79
N PHE A 353 -15.24 2.91 -11.63
CA PHE A 353 -13.79 3.17 -11.64
C PHE A 353 -13.08 2.80 -10.33
N GLY A 354 -13.82 2.50 -9.25
CA GLY A 354 -13.28 2.01 -7.98
C GLY A 354 -12.79 3.10 -7.02
N ALA A 355 -12.22 2.68 -5.88
CA ALA A 355 -11.56 3.60 -4.95
C ALA A 355 -10.18 4.03 -5.49
N ILE A 356 -9.55 5.00 -4.82
CA ILE A 356 -8.33 5.67 -5.31
C ILE A 356 -7.23 4.72 -5.79
N ASP A 357 -6.95 3.62 -5.08
CA ASP A 357 -5.91 2.65 -5.45
C ASP A 357 -6.21 1.85 -6.73
N GLN A 358 -7.46 1.86 -7.19
CA GLN A 358 -7.94 1.16 -8.39
C GLN A 358 -7.87 2.02 -9.66
N PHE A 359 -7.75 3.35 -9.55
CA PHE A 359 -7.64 4.24 -10.71
C PHE A 359 -6.43 5.19 -10.69
N ALA A 360 -5.71 5.29 -9.58
CA ALA A 360 -4.50 6.11 -9.46
C ALA A 360 -3.30 5.29 -8.95
N ASP A 361 -2.11 5.60 -9.46
CA ASP A 361 -0.84 5.00 -9.04
C ASP A 361 0.30 6.03 -8.87
N ASN A 362 -0.02 7.32 -8.91
CA ASN A 362 0.94 8.39 -8.71
C ASN A 362 1.32 8.52 -7.22
N THR A 363 2.61 8.38 -6.92
CA THR A 363 3.14 8.45 -5.54
C THR A 363 2.86 9.79 -4.87
N ASP A 364 3.02 10.91 -5.57
CA ASP A 364 2.83 12.25 -4.99
C ASP A 364 1.36 12.48 -4.59
N LEU A 365 0.43 11.89 -5.35
CA LEU A 365 -1.00 11.89 -5.04
C LEU A 365 -1.32 10.97 -3.84
N LEU A 366 -0.89 9.71 -3.88
CA LEU A 366 -1.26 8.69 -2.88
C LEU A 366 -0.55 8.87 -1.52
N SER A 367 0.54 9.63 -1.48
CA SER A 367 1.29 9.90 -0.25
C SER A 367 0.96 11.26 0.38
N ASN A 368 0.08 12.05 -0.24
CA ASN A 368 -0.23 13.40 0.22
C ASN A 368 -1.74 13.57 0.51
N PRO A 369 -2.14 13.63 1.80
CA PRO A 369 -3.53 13.85 2.19
C PRO A 369 -4.18 15.06 1.56
N SER A 370 -3.48 16.19 1.50
CA SER A 370 -4.02 17.40 0.86
C SER A 370 -4.27 17.22 -0.65
N ALA A 371 -3.55 16.30 -1.31
CA ALA A 371 -3.73 16.00 -2.72
C ALA A 371 -4.90 15.03 -2.94
N TYR A 372 -4.90 13.85 -2.29
CA TYR A 372 -5.94 12.86 -2.54
C TYR A 372 -7.31 13.28 -2.01
N ARG A 373 -7.39 14.10 -0.96
CA ARG A 373 -8.68 14.64 -0.46
C ARG A 373 -9.38 15.55 -1.47
N LYS A 374 -8.68 16.10 -2.47
CA LYS A 374 -9.32 16.84 -3.59
C LYS A 374 -10.19 15.94 -4.47
N LEU A 375 -9.97 14.62 -4.44
CA LEU A 375 -10.72 13.65 -5.25
C LEU A 375 -12.08 13.28 -4.65
N ILE A 376 -12.46 13.81 -3.47
CA ILE A 376 -13.80 13.60 -2.90
C ILE A 376 -14.89 13.99 -3.91
N GLY A 377 -14.65 15.04 -4.70
CA GLY A 377 -15.58 15.48 -5.75
C GLY A 377 -15.86 14.42 -6.83
N ALA A 378 -14.96 13.46 -7.05
CA ALA A 378 -15.17 12.39 -8.04
C ALA A 378 -16.25 11.38 -7.62
N PHE A 379 -16.57 11.32 -6.32
CA PHE A 379 -17.56 10.38 -5.76
C PHE A 379 -18.90 11.06 -5.42
N ARG A 380 -19.00 12.37 -5.63
CA ARG A 380 -20.26 13.09 -5.44
C ARG A 380 -21.10 13.02 -6.72
N PRO A 381 -22.42 12.82 -6.62
CA PRO A 381 -23.28 12.95 -7.79
C PRO A 381 -23.13 14.37 -8.39
N PRO A 382 -23.24 14.51 -9.73
CA PRO A 382 -23.16 15.80 -10.37
C PRO A 382 -24.22 16.75 -9.78
N ALA A 383 -23.83 18.00 -9.51
CA ALA A 383 -24.74 18.99 -8.94
C ALA A 383 -25.95 19.17 -9.87
N GLY A 384 -27.16 18.84 -9.38
CA GLY A 384 -28.41 18.97 -10.12
C GLY A 384 -29.01 17.65 -10.66
N ALA A 385 -28.50 16.49 -10.24
CA ALA A 385 -29.14 15.19 -10.47
C ALA A 385 -30.25 14.89 -9.45
#